data_AF-A0A382RX32-F1
#
_entry.id   AF-A0A382RX32-F1
#
_cell.length_a   1.000
_cell.length_b   1.000
_cell.length_c   1.000
_cell.angle_alpha   90.00
_cell.angle_beta   90.00
_cell.angle_gamma   90.00
#
_symmetry.space_group_name_H-M   'P 1'
#
loop_
_entity.id
_entity.type
_entity.pdbx_description
1 polymer ?
#
loop_
_entity_poly.entity_id
_entity_poly.type
_entity_poly.pdbx_seq_one_letter_code
_entity_poly.pdbx_strand_id
1 'polypeptide(L)'
;MVQNSEGFFAEAQNDLAKETEVGEQKGNRNGKIGFVGFGIMGKPVALNIIRAGYDLTFYARRQDVIDEVSAAGGHSVDSSKAVAEAADIIATCVTAD
;
A
#
# COMPACT_ATOMS: atom_id res chain seq x y z
N MET A 1 3.88 -22.90 -50.12
CA MET A 1 3.98 -21.67 -49.29
C MET A 1 3.66 -22.08 -47.85
N VAL A 2 4.66 -22.58 -47.12
CA VAL A 2 4.55 -22.75 -45.66
C VAL A 2 5.18 -21.49 -45.09
N GLN A 3 4.33 -20.56 -44.63
CA GLN A 3 4.82 -19.40 -43.89
C GLN A 3 5.47 -19.90 -42.61
N ASN A 4 6.64 -19.34 -42.32
CA ASN A 4 7.58 -19.73 -41.29
C ASN A 4 6.91 -19.74 -39.90
N SER A 5 6.48 -20.91 -39.42
CA SER A 5 5.78 -21.08 -38.13
C SER A 5 6.64 -20.64 -36.94
N GLU A 6 7.96 -20.75 -37.06
CA GLU A 6 8.94 -20.37 -36.03
C GLU A 6 8.91 -18.86 -35.71
N GLY A 7 8.55 -18.01 -36.67
CA GLY A 7 8.50 -16.55 -36.46
C GLY A 7 7.31 -16.11 -35.60
N PHE A 8 6.16 -16.77 -35.77
CA PHE A 8 4.93 -16.43 -35.07
C PHE A 8 5.00 -16.76 -33.57
N PHE A 9 5.64 -17.89 -33.21
CA PHE A 9 5.84 -18.26 -31.81
C PHE A 9 6.88 -17.37 -31.10
N ALA A 10 7.89 -16.87 -31.82
CA ALA A 10 8.87 -15.93 -31.29
C ALA A 10 8.28 -14.54 -31.03
N GLU A 11 7.41 -14.04 -31.92
CA GLU A 11 6.68 -12.78 -31.72
C GLU A 11 5.72 -12.88 -30.53
N ALA A 12 4.95 -13.97 -30.43
CA ALA A 12 4.04 -14.20 -29.31
C ALA A 12 4.78 -14.31 -27.95
N GLN A 13 5.98 -14.92 -27.92
CA GLN A 13 6.81 -14.96 -26.71
C GLN A 13 7.39 -13.58 -26.34
N ASN A 14 7.74 -12.77 -27.34
CA ASN A 14 8.24 -11.42 -27.12
C ASN A 14 7.14 -10.44 -26.67
N ASP A 15 5.91 -10.65 -27.11
CA ASP A 15 4.74 -9.87 -26.68
C ASP A 15 4.31 -10.25 -25.26
N LEU A 16 4.35 -11.54 -24.88
CA LEU A 16 4.11 -11.99 -23.49
C LEU A 16 5.14 -11.44 -22.50
N ALA A 17 6.39 -11.24 -22.94
CA ALA A 17 7.45 -10.67 -22.12
C ALA A 17 7.24 -9.17 -21.83
N LYS A 18 6.51 -8.44 -22.69
CA LYS A 18 6.25 -7.00 -22.51
C LYS A 18 5.08 -6.70 -21.57
N GLU A 19 4.16 -7.65 -21.37
CA GLU A 19 2.99 -7.47 -20.49
C GLU A 19 3.30 -7.67 -18.99
N THR A 20 4.50 -8.13 -18.64
CA THR A 20 4.92 -8.30 -17.24
C THR A 20 5.63 -7.08 -16.64
N GLU A 21 5.90 -6.05 -17.45
CA GLU A 21 6.29 -4.74 -16.95
C GLU A 21 5.04 -3.95 -16.55
N VAL A 22 4.45 -4.31 -15.41
CA VAL A 22 3.64 -3.33 -14.66
C VAL A 22 4.62 -2.21 -14.30
N GLY A 23 4.61 -1.16 -15.11
CA GLY A 23 5.51 -0.03 -14.96
C GLY A 23 5.53 0.42 -13.50
N GLU A 24 6.70 0.34 -12.88
CA GLU A 24 6.91 0.86 -11.54
C GLU A 24 6.80 2.38 -11.65
N GLN A 25 5.57 2.90 -11.58
CA GLN A 25 5.31 4.31 -11.29
C GLN A 25 5.79 4.51 -9.86
N LYS A 26 7.10 4.76 -9.73
CA LYS A 26 7.79 5.09 -8.50
C LYS A 26 7.38 6.51 -8.12
N GLY A 27 6.10 6.69 -7.83
CA GLY A 27 5.58 7.87 -7.15
C GLY A 27 6.46 8.13 -5.95
N ASN A 28 6.75 9.40 -5.70
CA ASN A 28 7.64 9.84 -4.64
C ASN A 28 7.37 9.04 -3.34
N ARG A 29 8.23 8.07 -3.01
CA ARG A 29 8.04 7.15 -1.87
C ARG A 29 8.23 7.86 -0.51
N ASN A 30 8.38 9.19 -0.52
CA ASN A 30 8.50 10.03 0.67
C ASN A 30 7.16 10.56 1.21
N GLY A 31 6.02 10.11 0.69
CA GLY A 31 4.72 10.57 1.22
C GLY A 31 4.48 10.08 2.64
N LYS A 32 4.20 10.99 3.58
CA LYS A 32 3.79 10.64 4.93
C LYS A 32 2.30 10.32 4.94
N ILE A 33 1.95 9.10 5.33
CA ILE A 33 0.57 8.64 5.34
C ILE A 33 0.04 8.64 6.77
N GLY A 34 -1.13 9.23 6.94
CA GLY A 34 -1.92 9.22 8.15
C GLY A 34 -3.03 8.19 8.06
N PHE A 35 -3.30 7.44 9.13
CA PHE A 35 -4.46 6.55 9.20
C PHE A 35 -5.24 6.76 10.50
N VAL A 36 -6.50 7.19 10.39
CA VAL A 36 -7.41 7.35 11.53
C VAL A 36 -8.44 6.24 11.57
N GLY A 37 -8.31 5.37 12.57
CA GLY A 37 -9.18 4.22 12.76
C GLY A 37 -8.95 3.12 11.74
N PHE A 38 -9.08 1.85 12.17
CA PHE A 38 -8.89 0.70 11.28
C PHE A 38 -10.16 -0.11 11.05
N GLY A 39 -11.26 0.12 11.76
CA GLY A 39 -12.45 -0.72 11.66
C GLY A 39 -12.11 -2.23 11.70
N ILE A 40 -12.76 -3.02 10.83
CA ILE A 40 -12.41 -4.43 10.60
C ILE A 40 -11.36 -4.59 9.49
N MET A 41 -11.30 -3.65 8.53
CA MET A 41 -10.55 -3.81 7.27
C MET A 41 -9.21 -3.05 7.20
N GLY A 42 -8.96 -2.10 8.08
CA GLY A 42 -7.85 -1.16 7.99
C GLY A 42 -6.48 -1.74 8.37
N LYS A 43 -6.44 -2.78 9.22
CA LYS A 43 -5.17 -3.44 9.60
C LYS A 43 -4.39 -3.98 8.39
N PRO A 44 -4.94 -4.83 7.51
CA PRO A 44 -4.20 -5.33 6.35
C PRO A 44 -3.77 -4.21 5.38
N VAL A 45 -4.54 -3.11 5.30
CA VAL A 45 -4.16 -1.94 4.50
C VAL A 45 -2.93 -1.25 5.10
N ALA A 46 -2.92 -1.00 6.41
CA ALA A 46 -1.77 -0.41 7.12
C ALA A 46 -0.49 -1.23 6.93
N LEU A 47 -0.59 -2.56 7.06
CA LEU A 47 0.55 -3.45 6.84
C LEU A 47 1.08 -3.39 5.42
N ASN A 48 0.20 -3.27 4.41
CA ASN A 48 0.64 -3.12 3.02
C ASN A 48 1.30 -1.77 2.76
N ILE A 49 0.81 -0.69 3.38
CA ILE A 49 1.44 0.64 3.30
C ILE A 49 2.87 0.58 3.84
N ILE A 50 3.06 -0.02 5.03
CA ILE A 50 4.39 -0.17 5.64
C ILE A 50 5.28 -1.08 4.78
N ARG A 51 4.77 -2.22 4.30
CA ARG A 51 5.52 -3.14 3.42
C ARG A 51 5.95 -2.49 2.10
N ALA A 52 5.19 -1.52 1.61
CA ALA A 52 5.54 -0.74 0.42
C ALA A 52 6.60 0.34 0.70
N GLY A 53 6.99 0.54 1.97
CA GLY A 53 8.05 1.45 2.39
C GLY A 53 7.61 2.88 2.65
N TYR A 54 6.31 3.12 2.84
CA TYR A 54 5.80 4.45 3.24
C TYR A 54 5.89 4.64 4.75
N ASP A 55 6.11 5.89 5.17
CA ASP A 55 6.00 6.31 6.56
C ASP A 55 4.52 6.39 6.95
N LEU A 56 4.12 5.60 7.95
CA LEU A 56 2.75 5.51 8.42
C LEU A 56 2.64 6.02 9.86
N THR A 57 1.94 7.13 10.05
CA THR A 57 1.46 7.59 11.36
C THR A 57 -0.02 7.25 11.52
N PHE A 58 -0.44 6.72 12.67
CA PHE A 58 -1.83 6.28 12.85
C PHE A 58 -2.38 6.48 14.25
N TYR A 59 -3.71 6.60 14.33
CA TYR A 59 -4.47 6.58 15.57
C TYR A 59 -5.51 5.45 15.52
N ALA A 60 -5.52 4.60 16.55
CA ALA A 60 -6.49 3.52 16.72
C ALA A 60 -6.87 3.38 18.20
N ARG A 61 -7.93 2.63 18.50
CA ARG A 61 -8.44 2.44 19.88
C ARG A 61 -8.22 1.04 20.44
N ARG A 62 -8.13 0.02 19.58
CA ARG A 62 -7.94 -1.35 20.02
C ARG A 62 -6.46 -1.64 20.16
N GLN A 63 -6.04 -2.05 21.36
CA GLN A 63 -4.63 -2.23 21.70
C GLN A 63 -3.95 -3.30 20.86
N ASP A 64 -4.65 -4.41 20.56
CA ASP A 64 -4.16 -5.49 19.70
C ASP A 64 -3.73 -4.97 18.31
N VAL A 65 -4.51 -4.07 17.72
CA VAL A 65 -4.18 -3.48 16.41
C VAL A 65 -3.04 -2.48 16.52
N ILE A 66 -2.98 -1.70 17.61
CA ILE A 66 -1.89 -0.76 17.86
C ILE A 66 -0.57 -1.53 17.93
N ASP A 67 -0.52 -2.57 18.75
CA ASP A 67 0.68 -3.38 18.99
C ASP A 67 1.16 -4.04 17.69
N GLU A 68 0.25 -4.66 16.92
CA GLU A 68 0.60 -5.33 15.67
C GLU A 68 1.12 -4.35 14.59
N VAL A 69 0.45 -3.21 14.40
CA VAL A 69 0.85 -2.24 13.37
C VAL A 69 2.13 -1.51 13.76
N SER A 70 2.32 -1.21 15.05
CA SER A 70 3.57 -0.64 15.54
C SER A 70 4.73 -1.61 15.47
N ALA A 71 4.52 -2.89 15.78
CA ALA A 71 5.53 -3.93 15.59
C ALA A 71 5.94 -4.09 14.12
N ALA A 72 5.03 -3.82 13.17
CA ALA A 72 5.32 -3.81 11.75
C ALA A 72 6.08 -2.57 11.27
N GLY A 73 6.20 -1.51 12.08
CA GLY A 73 6.91 -0.27 11.77
C GLY A 73 6.04 0.99 11.68
N GLY A 74 4.75 0.92 12.02
CA GLY A 74 3.89 2.10 12.07
C GLY A 74 4.06 2.94 13.35
N HIS A 75 3.90 4.25 13.23
CA HIS A 75 3.98 5.19 14.34
C HIS A 75 2.61 5.48 14.93
N SER A 76 2.32 4.93 16.11
CA SER A 76 1.07 5.23 16.82
C SER A 76 1.14 6.59 17.51
N VAL A 77 0.04 7.34 17.48
CA VAL A 77 -0.15 8.61 18.19
C VAL A 77 -1.45 8.63 18.97
N ASP A 78 -1.56 9.52 19.95
CA ASP A 78 -2.65 9.52 20.93
C ASP A 78 -3.95 10.19 20.44
N SER A 79 -3.94 10.79 19.25
CA SER A 79 -5.14 11.44 18.70
C SER A 79 -5.14 11.54 17.18
N SER A 80 -6.32 11.65 16.59
CA SER A 80 -6.49 11.94 15.15
C SER A 80 -5.92 13.31 14.76
N LYS A 81 -5.89 14.28 15.68
CA LYS A 81 -5.24 15.57 15.47
C LYS A 81 -3.73 15.39 15.21
N ALA A 82 -3.06 14.59 16.05
CA ALA A 82 -1.63 14.30 15.88
C ALA A 82 -1.34 13.58 14.55
N VAL A 83 -2.25 12.72 14.08
CA VAL A 83 -2.14 12.12 12.73
C VAL A 83 -2.16 13.20 11.65
N ALA A 84 -3.09 14.15 11.75
CA ALA A 84 -3.24 15.22 10.76
C ALA A 84 -2.06 16.20 10.74
N GLU A 85 -1.38 16.40 11.86
CA GLU A 85 -0.17 17.24 11.95
C GLU A 85 1.06 16.55 11.33
N ALA A 86 1.07 15.22 11.27
CA ALA A 86 2.23 14.44 10.84
C ALA A 86 2.17 13.93 9.39
N ALA A 87 0.99 13.93 8.77
CA ALA A 87 0.76 13.27 7.48
C ALA A 87 0.35 14.23 6.35
N ASP A 88 0.77 13.91 5.12
CA ASP A 88 0.39 14.62 3.90
C ASP A 88 -0.96 14.12 3.35
N ILE A 89 -1.21 12.82 3.51
CA ILE A 89 -2.43 12.13 3.04
C ILE A 89 -3.02 11.37 4.21
N ILE A 90 -4.32 11.50 4.46
CA ILE A 90 -5.01 10.83 5.56
C ILE A 90 -6.06 9.87 5.02
N ALA A 91 -5.95 8.60 5.39
CA ALA A 91 -6.98 7.59 5.21
C ALA A 91 -7.79 7.41 6.50
N THR A 92 -9.09 7.17 6.37
CA THR A 92 -9.96 6.89 7.50
C THR A 92 -10.74 5.61 7.27
N CYS A 93 -10.72 4.70 8.25
CA CYS A 93 -11.53 3.48 8.22
C CYS A 93 -12.21 3.33 9.59
N VAL A 94 -13.35 3.97 9.73
CA VAL A 94 -14.14 3.98 10.95
C VAL A 94 -15.40 3.15 10.76
N THR A 95 -16.00 2.69 11.86
CA THR A 95 -17.31 2.03 11.81
C THR A 95 -18.35 3.02 11.31
N ALA A 96 -19.21 2.58 10.39
CA ALA A 96 -20.38 3.36 10.00
C ALA A 96 -21.39 3.38 11.15
N ASP A 97 -21.94 4.56 11.42
CA ASP A 97 -23.16 4.80 12.17
C ASP A 97 -24.33 5.15 11.23
#